data_AF-A0A2T9ZCH0-F1
#
_entry.id   AF-A0A2T9ZCH0-F1
#
_cell.length_a   1.000
_cell.length_b   1.000
_cell.length_c   1.000
_cell.angle_alpha   90.00
_cell.angle_beta   90.00
_cell.angle_gamma   90.00
#
_symmetry.space_group_name_H-M   'P 1'
#
loop_
_entity.id
_entity.type
_entity.pdbx_description
1 polymer ?
#
loop_
_entity_poly.entity_id
_entity_poly.type
_entity_poly.pdbx_seq_one_letter_code
_entity_poly.pdbx_strand_id
1 'polypeptide(L)'
;MGLLSLGTPLNWNEAKKYAEHVRENGILQFLNIWRKIKHKDRDSLLWGDEIEYILVKFDHENKKARVTTGAHKILEQLQQVETDYLEKKEQGIKNLPPLKSLWRPEFGDFMVEGTPGEPYGSNLDDLLAVEDNMKNRQ
;
A
#
# COMPACT_ATOMS: atom_id res chain seq x y z
N MET A 1 -0.63 -2.76 0.77
CA MET A 1 -1.90 -2.51 1.51
C MET A 1 -2.38 -1.05 1.33
N GLY A 2 -3.42 -0.54 2.03
CA GLY A 2 -3.63 0.93 2.13
C GLY A 2 -5.07 1.46 2.10
N LEU A 3 -5.68 1.62 3.26
CA LEU A 3 -6.65 2.70 3.46
C LEU A 3 -6.28 3.41 4.76
N LEU A 4 -5.49 4.47 4.64
CA LEU A 4 -5.30 5.46 5.70
C LEU A 4 -6.16 6.64 5.34
N SER A 5 -7.44 6.54 5.66
CA SER A 5 -8.32 7.71 5.63
C SER A 5 -8.12 8.52 6.91
N LEU A 6 -8.10 9.85 6.77
CA LEU A 6 -8.10 10.74 7.92
C LEU A 6 -9.38 10.52 8.74
N GLY A 7 -9.21 10.36 10.05
CA GLY A 7 -10.30 10.16 11.00
C GLY A 7 -9.90 10.66 12.38
N THR A 8 -10.84 10.68 13.32
CA THR A 8 -10.56 11.02 14.72
C THR A 8 -10.29 9.74 15.51
N PRO A 9 -9.04 9.45 15.92
CA PRO A 9 -8.75 8.26 16.71
C PRO A 9 -9.29 8.41 18.14
N LEU A 10 -9.87 7.33 18.67
CA LEU A 10 -10.23 7.24 20.08
C LEU A 10 -9.00 6.85 20.91
N ASN A 11 -8.85 7.44 22.09
CA ASN A 11 -7.84 6.96 23.02
C ASN A 11 -8.23 5.57 23.56
N TRP A 12 -7.29 4.86 24.17
CA TRP A 12 -7.53 3.48 24.61
C TRP A 12 -8.74 3.31 25.55
N ASN A 13 -8.93 4.24 26.49
CA ASN A 13 -10.02 4.14 27.47
C ASN A 13 -11.41 4.32 26.82
N GLU A 14 -11.48 5.09 25.74
CA GLU A 14 -12.69 5.26 24.94
C GLU A 14 -12.88 4.09 23.98
N ALA A 15 -11.84 3.72 23.23
CA ALA A 15 -11.86 2.65 22.24
C ALA A 15 -12.25 1.29 22.87
N LYS A 16 -11.73 0.97 24.06
CA LYS A 16 -12.00 -0.29 24.76
C LYS A 16 -13.49 -0.51 25.03
N LYS A 17 -14.27 0.57 25.23
CA LYS A 17 -15.72 0.48 25.46
C LYS A 17 -16.47 -0.09 24.25
N TYR A 18 -15.90 0.04 23.05
CA TYR A 18 -16.47 -0.45 21.80
C TYR A 18 -15.85 -1.77 21.33
N ALA A 19 -14.98 -2.40 22.12
CA ALA A 19 -14.26 -3.61 21.70
C ALA A 19 -15.19 -4.76 21.29
N GLU A 20 -16.30 -4.94 22.00
CA GLU A 20 -17.32 -5.94 21.68
C GLU A 20 -18.07 -5.58 20.39
N HIS A 21 -18.53 -4.33 20.27
CA HIS A 21 -19.16 -3.81 19.06
C HIS A 21 -18.30 -4.01 17.80
N VAL A 22 -17.01 -3.68 17.87
CA VAL A 22 -16.06 -3.87 16.75
C VAL A 22 -15.91 -5.36 16.39
N ARG A 23 -15.83 -6.24 17.40
CA ARG A 23 -15.69 -7.68 17.19
C ARG A 23 -16.92 -8.29 16.53
N GLU A 24 -18.10 -7.97 17.03
CA GLU A 24 -19.37 -8.45 16.48
C GLU A 24 -19.55 -8.01 15.02
N ASN A 25 -19.34 -6.72 14.75
CA ASN A 25 -19.45 -6.19 13.39
C ASN A 25 -18.36 -6.75 12.46
N GLY A 26 -17.14 -6.94 12.95
CA GLY A 26 -16.06 -7.58 12.19
C GLY A 26 -16.40 -9.02 11.78
N ILE A 27 -16.98 -9.81 12.70
CA ILE A 27 -17.45 -11.18 12.40
C ILE A 27 -18.58 -11.14 11.37
N LEU A 28 -19.55 -10.24 11.51
CA LEU A 28 -20.64 -10.10 10.56
C LEU A 28 -20.13 -9.73 9.15
N GLN A 29 -19.19 -8.77 9.07
CA GLN A 29 -18.54 -8.39 7.82
C GLN A 29 -17.79 -9.58 7.20
N PHE A 30 -17.00 -10.31 8.01
CA PHE A 30 -16.30 -11.50 7.56
C PHE A 30 -17.27 -12.56 7.00
N LEU A 31 -18.34 -12.88 7.72
CA LEU A 31 -19.33 -13.86 7.28
C LEU A 31 -20.03 -13.42 6.00
N ASN A 32 -20.34 -12.12 5.86
CA ASN A 32 -20.95 -11.58 4.65
C ASN A 32 -20.01 -11.68 3.44
N ILE A 33 -18.73 -11.32 3.62
CA ILE A 33 -17.71 -11.46 2.58
C ILE A 33 -17.56 -12.93 2.20
N TRP A 34 -17.37 -13.82 3.18
CA TRP A 34 -17.22 -15.25 2.96
C TRP A 34 -18.43 -15.83 2.21
N ARG A 35 -19.66 -15.57 2.65
CA ARG A 35 -20.88 -16.02 1.96
C ARG A 35 -20.95 -15.54 0.52
N LYS A 36 -20.49 -14.31 0.24
CA LYS A 36 -20.47 -13.71 -1.09
C LYS A 36 -19.44 -14.35 -2.03
N ILE A 37 -18.28 -14.78 -1.52
CA ILE A 37 -17.15 -15.22 -2.36
C ILE A 37 -16.77 -16.69 -2.21
N LYS A 38 -17.37 -17.44 -1.28
CA LYS A 38 -16.99 -18.85 -0.98
C LYS A 38 -17.12 -19.83 -2.15
N HIS A 39 -17.88 -19.47 -3.18
CA HIS A 39 -18.06 -20.28 -4.39
C HIS A 39 -17.39 -19.62 -5.61
N LYS A 40 -16.58 -18.58 -5.39
CA LYS A 40 -15.85 -17.93 -6.47
C LYS A 40 -14.55 -18.68 -6.72
N ASP A 41 -14.50 -19.42 -7.81
CA ASP A 41 -13.25 -19.89 -8.38
C ASP A 41 -12.53 -18.73 -9.06
N ARG A 42 -11.19 -18.71 -8.97
CA ARG A 42 -10.36 -17.72 -9.67
C ARG A 42 -9.54 -18.44 -10.73
N ASP A 43 -9.52 -17.86 -11.92
CA ASP A 43 -8.86 -18.46 -13.09
C ASP A 43 -7.33 -18.31 -13.05
N SER A 44 -6.80 -17.41 -12.22
CA SER A 44 -5.37 -17.10 -12.16
C SER A 44 -4.85 -16.88 -10.73
N LEU A 45 -3.59 -17.29 -10.53
CA LEU A 45 -2.81 -16.95 -9.33
C LEU A 45 -2.24 -15.54 -9.51
N LEU A 46 -2.77 -14.61 -8.73
CA LEU A 46 -2.27 -13.24 -8.65
C LEU A 46 -1.44 -13.09 -7.37
N TRP A 47 -0.29 -12.43 -7.46
CA TRP A 47 0.61 -12.22 -6.33
C TRP A 47 1.41 -10.91 -6.50
N GLY A 48 2.15 -10.53 -5.47
CA GLY A 48 2.94 -9.29 -5.46
C GLY A 48 3.87 -9.28 -4.25
N ASP A 49 4.91 -8.46 -4.31
CA ASP A 49 5.81 -8.18 -3.19
C ASP A 49 5.47 -6.84 -2.51
N GLU A 50 5.81 -6.73 -1.23
CA GLU A 50 5.80 -5.48 -0.48
C GLU A 50 7.23 -5.26 0.07
N ILE A 51 7.82 -4.09 -0.22
CA ILE A 51 9.19 -3.75 0.22
C ILE A 51 9.13 -2.51 1.09
N GLU A 52 9.67 -2.63 2.30
CA GLU A 52 9.86 -1.51 3.22
C GLU A 52 11.25 -0.90 3.04
N TYR A 53 11.31 0.42 2.91
CA TYR A 53 12.53 1.20 2.75
C TYR A 53 12.74 2.10 3.97
N ILE A 54 14.01 2.28 4.33
CA ILE A 54 14.43 3.22 5.39
C ILE A 54 15.15 4.40 4.73
N LEU A 55 14.65 5.60 4.97
CA LEU A 55 15.26 6.83 4.50
C LEU A 55 16.49 7.17 5.35
N VAL A 56 17.66 7.19 4.73
CA VAL A 56 18.94 7.46 5.40
C VAL A 56 19.58 8.74 4.84
N LYS A 57 19.94 9.65 5.73
CA LYS A 57 20.78 10.81 5.43
C LYS A 57 22.23 10.50 5.77
N PHE A 58 23.10 10.59 4.77
CA PHE A 58 24.55 10.46 4.93
C PHE A 58 25.18 11.83 5.18
N ASP A 59 26.00 11.91 6.22
CA ASP A 59 26.83 13.04 6.61
C ASP A 59 28.28 12.61 6.41
N HIS A 60 28.78 12.83 5.18
CA HIS A 60 30.09 12.34 4.77
C HIS A 60 31.25 13.04 5.48
N GLU A 61 31.10 14.33 5.80
CA GLU A 61 32.09 15.12 6.53
C GLU A 61 32.35 14.52 7.92
N ASN A 62 31.28 14.20 8.64
CA ASN A 62 31.38 13.62 9.98
C ASN A 62 31.39 12.09 10.00
N LYS A 63 31.36 11.44 8.83
CA LYS A 63 31.28 9.98 8.65
C LYS A 63 30.12 9.35 9.43
N LYS A 64 28.93 9.94 9.33
CA LYS A 64 27.69 9.47 10.00
C LYS A 64 26.60 9.12 9.00
N ALA A 65 25.81 8.10 9.32
CA ALA A 65 24.56 7.77 8.67
C ALA A 65 23.43 7.81 9.70
N ARG A 66 22.33 8.49 9.39
CA ARG A 66 21.18 8.63 10.31
C ARG A 66 19.89 8.42 9.52
N VAL A 67 18.88 7.86 10.18
CA VAL A 67 17.52 7.90 9.62
C VAL A 67 17.05 9.34 9.50
N THR A 68 16.30 9.66 8.45
CA THR A 68 15.69 10.98 8.27
C THR A 68 14.19 10.90 8.44
N THR A 69 13.64 11.77 9.28
CA THR A 69 12.20 12.01 9.34
C THR A 69 11.75 12.81 8.12
N GLY A 70 10.47 12.74 7.78
CA GLY A 70 9.90 13.44 6.62
C GLY A 70 9.43 12.52 5.49
N ALA A 71 9.27 11.21 5.73
CA ALA A 71 8.71 10.28 4.75
C ALA A 71 7.35 10.76 4.22
N HIS A 72 6.51 11.37 5.06
CA HIS A 72 5.21 11.92 4.64
C HIS A 72 5.32 12.90 3.45
N LYS A 73 6.34 13.76 3.40
CA LYS A 73 6.51 14.73 2.29
C LYS A 73 6.89 14.06 0.98
N ILE A 74 7.68 12.99 1.07
CA ILE A 74 8.06 12.19 -0.09
C ILE A 74 6.83 11.43 -0.59
N LEU A 75 6.05 10.85 0.33
CA LEU A 75 4.84 10.13 0.01
C LEU A 75 3.78 11.02 -0.65
N GLU A 76 3.61 12.28 -0.22
CA GLU A 76 2.74 13.25 -0.89
C GLU A 76 3.07 13.38 -2.38
N GLN A 77 4.35 13.40 -2.74
CA GLN A 77 4.79 13.49 -4.14
C GLN A 77 4.61 12.16 -4.89
N LEU A 78 4.99 11.05 -4.26
CA LEU A 78 4.93 9.72 -4.88
C LEU A 78 3.48 9.26 -5.13
N GLN A 79 2.56 9.59 -4.23
CA GLN A 79 1.14 9.21 -4.33
C GLN A 79 0.37 10.03 -5.36
N GLN A 80 0.86 11.20 -5.77
CA GLN A 80 0.20 12.03 -6.79
C GLN A 80 -0.02 11.26 -8.11
N VAL A 81 0.91 10.36 -8.47
CA VAL A 81 0.79 9.52 -9.67
C VAL A 81 -0.43 8.60 -9.61
N GLU A 82 -0.68 8.01 -8.43
CA GLU A 82 -1.85 7.18 -8.18
C GLU A 82 -3.13 8.03 -8.14
N THR A 83 -3.10 9.17 -7.45
CA THR A 83 -4.22 10.12 -7.39
C THR A 83 -4.67 10.55 -8.78
N ASP A 84 -3.74 11.01 -9.62
CA ASP A 84 -4.02 11.42 -11.00
C ASP A 84 -4.59 10.27 -11.84
N TYR A 85 -4.08 9.05 -11.64
CA TYR A 85 -4.58 7.86 -12.32
C TYR A 85 -6.03 7.56 -11.93
N LEU A 86 -6.34 7.61 -10.63
CA LEU A 86 -7.69 7.37 -10.11
C LEU A 86 -8.68 8.44 -10.57
N GLU A 87 -8.31 9.72 -10.52
CA GLU A 87 -9.16 10.83 -11.00
C GLU A 87 -9.50 10.69 -12.48
N LYS A 88 -8.51 10.38 -13.33
CA LYS A 88 -8.74 10.15 -14.76
C LYS A 88 -9.67 8.96 -15.01
N LYS A 89 -9.54 7.91 -14.20
CA LYS A 89 -10.41 6.72 -14.27
C LYS A 89 -11.85 7.06 -13.87
N GLU A 90 -12.05 7.86 -12.82
CA GLU A 90 -13.37 8.36 -12.42
C GLU A 90 -14.02 9.25 -13.49
N GLN A 91 -13.23 10.06 -14.20
CA GLN A 91 -13.68 10.85 -15.35
C GLN A 91 -14.01 10.00 -16.59
N GLY A 92 -13.85 8.68 -16.51
CA GLY A 92 -14.19 7.75 -17.60
C GLY A 92 -13.17 7.70 -18.72
N ILE A 93 -11.94 8.20 -18.52
CA ILE A 93 -10.85 8.07 -19.48
C ILE A 93 -10.48 6.57 -19.57
N LYS A 94 -10.73 5.99 -20.74
CA LYS A 94 -10.40 4.59 -21.05
C LYS A 94 -8.98 4.53 -21.61
N ASN A 95 -8.24 3.48 -21.27
CA ASN A 95 -6.85 3.21 -21.71
C ASN A 95 -5.76 4.04 -21.03
N LEU A 96 -5.84 4.20 -19.71
CA LEU A 96 -4.70 4.67 -18.93
C LEU A 96 -3.62 3.56 -18.86
N PRO A 97 -2.33 3.90 -19.01
CA PRO A 97 -1.26 2.94 -18.78
C PRO A 97 -1.32 2.44 -17.33
N PRO A 98 -0.99 1.16 -17.07
CA PRO A 98 -1.00 0.62 -15.72
C PRO A 98 0.00 1.38 -14.84
N LEU A 99 -0.33 1.50 -13.55
CA LEU A 99 0.59 2.05 -12.58
C LEU A 99 1.83 1.14 -12.50
N LYS A 100 3.01 1.74 -12.35
CA LYS A 100 4.26 0.98 -12.23
C LYS A 100 4.50 0.52 -10.79
N SER A 101 4.15 1.37 -9.84
CA SER A 101 4.32 1.13 -8.41
C SER A 101 3.25 1.86 -7.60
N LEU A 102 3.02 1.38 -6.38
CA LEU A 102 2.21 2.06 -5.35
C LEU A 102 3.10 2.34 -4.14
N TRP A 103 2.81 3.42 -3.44
CA TRP A 103 3.60 3.89 -2.31
C TRP A 103 2.73 4.11 -1.08
N ARG A 104 3.12 3.56 0.07
CA ARG A 104 2.36 3.63 1.31
C ARG A 104 3.24 4.13 2.46
N PRO A 105 2.68 4.89 3.42
CA PRO A 105 3.38 5.18 4.66
C PRO A 105 3.50 3.92 5.51
N GLU A 106 4.55 3.89 6.31
CA GLU A 106 4.77 2.89 7.33
C GLU A 106 4.86 3.54 8.72
N PHE A 107 4.95 2.73 9.77
CA PHE A 107 4.90 3.22 11.15
C PHE A 107 5.93 4.33 11.46
N GLY A 108 7.16 4.21 10.94
CA GLY A 108 8.19 5.22 11.11
C GLY A 108 8.07 6.35 10.09
N ASP A 109 8.16 7.62 10.50
CA ASP A 109 8.24 8.77 9.58
C ASP A 109 9.58 8.84 8.80
N PHE A 110 10.39 7.80 8.89
CA PHE A 110 11.57 7.56 8.07
C PHE A 110 11.39 6.34 7.14
N MET A 111 10.20 5.74 7.10
CA MET A 111 9.90 4.53 6.33
C MET A 111 8.92 4.83 5.21
N VAL A 112 9.10 4.13 4.10
CA VAL A 112 8.13 4.08 2.99
C VAL A 112 7.99 2.63 2.53
N GLU A 113 6.79 2.21 2.17
CA GLU A 113 6.54 0.90 1.56
C GLU A 113 6.26 1.09 0.06
N GLY A 114 6.90 0.27 -0.78
CA GLY A 114 6.67 0.24 -2.22
C GLY A 114 6.18 -1.13 -2.68
N THR A 115 5.12 -1.16 -3.48
CA THR A 115 4.57 -2.38 -4.11
C THR A 115 4.51 -2.22 -5.63
N PRO A 116 4.34 -3.32 -6.39
CA PRO A 116 3.97 -3.25 -7.80
C PRO A 116 2.65 -2.47 -7.98
N GLY A 117 2.50 -1.79 -9.12
CA GLY A 117 1.28 -1.04 -9.45
C GLY A 117 0.07 -1.91 -9.77
N GLU A 118 0.32 -3.13 -10.25
CA GLU A 118 -0.66 -4.19 -10.49
C GLU A 118 -0.07 -5.51 -10.00
N PRO A 119 -0.92 -6.47 -9.57
CA PRO A 119 -0.42 -7.79 -9.16
C PRO A 119 0.21 -8.52 -10.35
N TYR A 120 1.28 -9.24 -10.09
CA TYR A 120 1.85 -10.21 -11.02
C TYR A 120 0.88 -11.35 -11.28
N GLY A 121 0.92 -11.88 -12.50
CA GLY A 121 0.25 -13.13 -12.85
C GLY A 121 1.10 -14.35 -12.53
N SER A 122 0.73 -15.47 -13.17
CA SER A 122 1.29 -16.79 -12.90
C SER A 122 2.18 -17.33 -14.03
N ASN A 123 2.53 -16.51 -15.02
CA ASN A 123 3.37 -16.93 -16.13
C ASN A 123 4.86 -16.62 -15.87
N LEU A 124 5.73 -17.11 -16.76
CA LEU A 124 7.17 -16.91 -16.60
C LEU A 124 7.58 -15.43 -16.77
N ASP A 125 6.91 -14.69 -17.65
CA ASP A 125 7.21 -13.28 -17.89
C ASP A 125 6.89 -12.45 -16.63
N ASP A 126 5.80 -12.76 -15.94
CA ASP A 126 5.43 -12.15 -14.65
C ASP A 126 6.51 -12.38 -13.59
N LEU A 127 7.07 -13.59 -13.53
CA LEU A 127 8.16 -13.91 -12.59
C LEU A 127 9.45 -13.16 -12.92
N LEU A 128 9.77 -13.00 -14.21
CA LEU A 128 10.96 -12.29 -14.66
C LEU A 128 10.84 -10.77 -14.51
N ALA A 129 9.61 -10.23 -14.46
CA ALA A 129 9.36 -8.80 -14.31
C ALA A 129 9.58 -8.26 -12.88
N VAL A 130 9.75 -9.14 -11.89
CA VAL A 130 9.82 -8.76 -10.46
C VAL A 130 11.02 -7.85 -10.18
N GLU A 131 12.22 -8.26 -10.59
CA GLU A 131 13.45 -7.50 -10.30
C GLU A 131 13.43 -6.12 -10.98
N ASP A 132 12.99 -6.05 -12.23
CA ASP A 132 12.87 -4.79 -12.96
C ASP A 132 11.84 -3.86 -12.31
N ASN A 133 10.73 -4.41 -11.79
CA ASN A 133 9.78 -3.62 -11.02
C ASN A 133 10.38 -3.11 -9.70
N MET A 134 11.17 -3.92 -9.00
CA MET A 134 11.88 -3.49 -7.77
C MET A 134 12.90 -2.40 -8.05
N LYS A 135 13.64 -2.47 -9.16
CA LYS A 135 14.58 -1.42 -9.59
C LYS A 135 13.89 -0.10 -9.89
N ASN A 136 12.68 -0.15 -10.47
CA ASN A 136 11.88 1.06 -10.71
C ASN A 136 11.37 1.72 -9.41
N ARG A 137 11.51 1.04 -8.26
CA ARG A 137 11.16 1.54 -6.93
C ARG A 137 12.39 1.98 -6.12
N GLN A 138 13.60 2.01 -6.69
CA GLN A 138 14.82 2.51 -6.04
C GLN A 138 15.18 3.90 -6.56
#